data_AF-A0A417PSK0-F1
#
_entry.id   AF-A0A417PSK0-F1
#
_cell.length_a   1.000
_cell.length_b   1.000
_cell.length_c   1.000
_cell.angle_alpha   90.00
_cell.angle_beta   90.00
_cell.angle_gamma   90.00
#
_symmetry.space_group_name_H-M   'P 1'
#
loop_
_entity.id
_entity.type
_entity.pdbx_description
1 polymer ?
#
loop_
_entity_poly.entity_id
_entity_poly.type
_entity_poly.pdbx_seq_one_letter_code
_entity_poly.pdbx_strand_id
1 'polypeptide(L)'
;MVKRDFTGLLLAGILFLTGCGSQSLTYNANLGYDFSKMEYSELVFKVYHSNTENHRWEKIAEMPCTPPESHSADIRVEGAQDRVTVILEDNFCEKDEYSASYFTNDEMTYEFAVEGFEGNLSSYQIFEIKDSSEEQFYRLYPIANGDGTIFTALNLNEPYDVDHVNLDNLLVTLTIVK
;
A
#
# COMPACT_ATOMS: atom_id res chain seq x y z
N MET A 1 59.36 28.35 -20.02
CA MET A 1 59.02 26.93 -20.23
C MET A 1 58.28 26.45 -18.99
N VAL A 2 56.98 26.20 -19.12
CA VAL A 2 56.07 25.90 -18.01
C VAL A 2 56.22 24.43 -17.63
N LYS A 3 56.38 24.13 -16.33
CA LYS A 3 55.98 22.84 -15.76
C LYS A 3 55.10 23.10 -14.55
N ARG A 4 53.82 22.76 -14.73
CA ARG A 4 52.79 22.64 -13.69
C ARG A 4 52.95 21.26 -13.09
N ASP A 5 53.11 21.20 -11.77
CA ASP A 5 52.76 20.02 -10.98
C ASP A 5 51.97 20.52 -9.76
N PHE A 6 50.64 20.47 -9.87
CA PHE A 6 49.71 20.70 -8.76
C PHE A 6 49.01 19.36 -8.51
N THR A 7 49.52 18.61 -7.54
CA THR A 7 48.93 17.36 -7.05
C THR A 7 48.80 17.53 -5.54
N GLY A 8 47.58 17.53 -5.01
CA GLY A 8 47.36 17.69 -3.58
C GLY A 8 45.89 17.93 -3.22
N LEU A 9 45.16 16.81 -3.17
CA LEU A 9 43.82 16.54 -2.64
C LEU A 9 43.03 17.65 -1.89
N LEU A 10 41.85 17.89 -2.45
CA LEU A 10 40.51 18.04 -1.85
C LEU A 10 40.36 17.57 -0.38
N LEU A 11 39.72 18.40 0.46
CA LEU A 11 38.74 17.94 1.45
C LEU A 11 37.80 19.10 1.84
N ALA A 12 36.90 19.49 0.93
CA ALA A 12 35.72 20.24 1.32
C ALA A 12 34.68 19.22 1.79
N GLY A 13 34.59 19.02 3.11
CA GLY A 13 33.59 18.16 3.72
C GLY A 13 32.20 18.67 3.41
N ILE A 14 31.50 17.97 2.51
CA ILE A 14 30.06 18.12 2.36
C ILE A 14 29.44 17.48 3.60
N LEU A 15 29.08 18.31 4.57
CA LEU A 15 28.15 17.97 5.63
C LEU A 15 26.80 17.65 4.97
N PHE A 16 26.57 16.36 4.68
CA PHE A 16 25.23 15.86 4.43
C PHE A 16 24.45 15.92 5.75
N LEU A 17 23.84 17.07 6.02
CA LEU A 17 22.66 17.14 6.87
C LEU A 17 21.51 16.47 6.09
N THR A 18 21.48 15.14 6.05
CA THR A 18 20.24 14.43 5.75
C THR A 18 19.37 14.59 6.97
N GLY A 19 18.45 15.55 6.90
CA GLY A 19 17.34 15.63 7.82
C GLY A 19 16.66 14.26 7.94
N CYS A 20 16.16 13.98 9.14
CA CYS A 20 15.36 12.81 9.48
C CYS A 20 14.06 12.81 8.65
N GLY A 21 14.15 12.48 7.37
CA GLY A 21 13.03 12.17 6.50
C GLY A 21 12.87 10.66 6.51
N SER A 22 11.70 10.16 6.91
CA SER A 22 11.40 8.74 6.78
C SER A 22 11.55 8.35 5.30
N GLN A 23 12.36 7.34 5.05
CA GLN A 23 12.60 6.85 3.70
C GLN A 23 11.36 6.10 3.23
N SER A 24 10.87 6.45 2.04
CA SER A 24 9.78 5.75 1.39
C SER A 24 10.20 4.34 1.00
N LEU A 25 9.30 3.38 1.21
CA LEU A 25 9.52 1.99 0.86
C LEU A 25 9.40 1.78 -0.65
N THR A 26 10.17 0.83 -1.15
CA THR A 26 10.13 0.47 -2.58
C THR A 26 8.96 -0.47 -2.82
N TYR A 27 8.11 -0.13 -3.79
CA TYR A 27 7.07 -1.03 -4.27
C TYR A 27 7.61 -1.89 -5.42
N ASN A 28 7.53 -3.21 -5.27
CA ASN A 28 7.89 -4.17 -6.30
C ASN A 28 6.62 -4.74 -6.92
N ALA A 29 6.47 -4.57 -8.23
CA ALA A 29 5.40 -5.23 -8.97
C ALA A 29 5.45 -6.75 -8.73
N ASN A 30 4.29 -7.37 -8.50
CA ASN A 30 4.09 -8.79 -8.16
C ASN A 30 4.48 -9.23 -6.74
N LEU A 31 5.06 -8.36 -5.91
CA LEU A 31 5.43 -8.72 -4.53
C LEU A 31 4.77 -7.80 -3.48
N GLY A 32 4.61 -6.51 -3.80
CA GLY A 32 4.16 -5.51 -2.84
C GLY A 32 5.31 -4.61 -2.36
N TYR A 33 5.12 -3.96 -1.22
CA TYR A 33 6.17 -3.13 -0.61
C TYR A 33 7.28 -3.98 0.02
N ASP A 34 8.52 -3.56 -0.16
CA ASP A 34 9.69 -4.19 0.44
C ASP A 34 9.89 -3.71 1.89
N PHE A 35 9.60 -4.59 2.84
CA PHE A 35 9.81 -4.37 4.28
C PHE A 35 11.12 -4.98 4.80
N SER A 36 11.95 -5.60 3.94
CA SER A 36 13.11 -6.41 4.36
C SER A 36 14.21 -5.62 5.10
N LYS A 37 14.25 -4.30 4.90
CA LYS A 37 15.24 -3.40 5.52
C LYS A 37 14.75 -2.77 6.82
N MET A 38 13.60 -3.20 7.31
CA MET A 38 12.94 -2.60 8.46
C MET A 38 12.89 -3.60 9.62
N GLU A 39 13.16 -3.10 10.82
CA GLU A 39 12.78 -3.80 12.04
C GLU A 39 11.30 -3.48 12.33
N TYR A 40 10.48 -4.53 12.42
CA TYR A 40 9.08 -4.48 12.80
C TYR A 40 8.67 -5.83 13.40
N SER A 41 7.65 -5.85 14.25
CA SER A 41 7.09 -7.06 14.86
C SER A 41 5.89 -7.61 14.08
N GLU A 42 5.11 -6.71 13.48
CA GLU A 42 3.87 -7.06 12.77
C GLU A 42 3.51 -5.96 11.75
N LEU A 43 2.89 -6.36 10.64
CA LEU A 43 2.19 -5.49 9.71
C LEU A 43 0.70 -5.68 9.93
N VAL A 44 -0.06 -4.57 10.02
CA VAL A 44 -1.51 -4.65 10.18
C VAL A 44 -2.18 -3.90 9.03
N PHE A 45 -2.77 -4.66 8.11
CA PHE A 45 -3.63 -4.10 7.07
C PHE A 45 -5.02 -3.89 7.65
N LYS A 46 -5.58 -2.69 7.48
CA LYS A 46 -6.97 -2.41 7.86
C LYS A 46 -7.78 -2.09 6.63
N VAL A 47 -8.99 -2.62 6.59
CA VAL A 47 -9.92 -2.45 5.47
C VAL A 47 -11.05 -1.56 5.93
N TYR A 48 -11.31 -0.51 5.16
CA TYR A 48 -12.41 0.41 5.35
C TYR A 48 -13.31 0.38 4.12
N HIS A 49 -14.62 0.39 4.36
CA HIS A 49 -15.63 0.63 3.34
C HIS A 49 -16.25 2.00 3.58
N SER A 50 -16.51 2.71 2.50
CA SER A 50 -17.14 4.02 2.55
C SER A 50 -18.63 3.87 2.81
N ASN A 51 -19.14 4.39 3.92
CA ASN A 51 -20.58 4.40 4.20
C ASN A 51 -21.25 5.52 3.39
N THR A 52 -22.02 5.10 2.39
CA THR A 52 -22.70 5.94 1.42
C THR A 52 -23.90 6.72 2.00
N GLU A 53 -24.34 6.44 3.22
CA GLU A 53 -25.41 7.17 3.89
C GLU A 53 -24.88 8.33 4.74
N ASN A 54 -23.78 8.10 5.47
CA ASN A 54 -23.22 9.06 6.43
C ASN A 54 -21.90 9.68 5.98
N HIS A 55 -21.40 9.25 4.82
CA HIS A 55 -20.17 9.72 4.18
C HIS A 55 -18.92 9.50 5.03
N ARG A 56 -18.83 8.44 5.84
CA ARG A 56 -17.66 8.13 6.68
C ARG A 56 -17.03 6.80 6.32
N TRP A 57 -15.75 6.67 6.61
CA TRP A 57 -15.05 5.39 6.53
C TRP A 57 -15.45 4.50 7.70
N GLU A 58 -15.90 3.29 7.39
CA GLU A 58 -16.20 2.26 8.37
C GLU A 58 -15.16 1.16 8.27
N LYS A 59 -14.45 0.90 9.37
CA LYS A 59 -13.50 -0.20 9.43
C LYS A 59 -14.26 -1.52 9.48
N ILE A 60 -14.07 -2.36 8.47
CA ILE A 60 -14.76 -3.64 8.32
C ILE A 60 -13.87 -4.84 8.66
N ALA A 61 -12.54 -4.70 8.52
CA ALA A 61 -11.59 -5.77 8.82
C ALA A 61 -10.22 -5.26 9.28
N GLU A 62 -9.51 -6.11 10.01
CA GLU A 62 -8.08 -5.99 10.31
C GLU A 62 -7.41 -7.33 9.99
N MET A 63 -6.29 -7.28 9.28
CA MET A 63 -5.57 -8.43 8.75
C MET A 63 -4.09 -8.30 9.16
N PRO A 64 -3.73 -8.75 10.37
CA PRO A 64 -2.34 -8.74 10.84
C PRO A 64 -1.51 -9.85 10.19
N CYS A 65 -0.23 -9.59 9.92
CA CYS A 65 0.73 -10.59 9.47
C CYS A 65 2.18 -10.28 9.87
N THR A 66 2.98 -11.33 9.89
CA THR A 66 4.44 -11.27 10.02
C THR A 66 5.02 -12.17 8.92
N PRO A 67 5.19 -11.64 7.69
CA PRO A 67 5.67 -12.46 6.57
C PRO A 67 7.07 -13.00 6.88
N PRO A 68 7.43 -14.21 6.40
CA PRO A 68 8.77 -14.75 6.53
C PRO A 68 9.85 -13.80 6.00
N GLU A 69 11.10 -14.00 6.44
CA GLU A 69 12.24 -13.28 5.84
C GLU A 69 12.27 -13.52 4.33
N SER A 70 12.55 -12.47 3.55
CA SER A 70 12.52 -12.43 2.07
C SER A 70 11.15 -12.50 1.39
N HIS A 71 10.07 -12.64 2.15
CA HIS A 71 8.71 -12.53 1.65
C HIS A 71 8.19 -11.10 1.77
N SER A 72 7.11 -10.79 1.06
CA SER A 72 6.43 -9.49 1.06
C SER A 72 4.93 -9.71 1.23
N ALA A 73 4.33 -8.97 2.18
CA ALA A 73 2.88 -8.96 2.32
C ALA A 73 2.25 -7.95 1.36
N ASP A 74 1.15 -8.35 0.72
CA ASP A 74 0.34 -7.47 -0.14
C ASP A 74 -1.15 -7.76 0.04
N ILE A 75 -2.00 -6.89 -0.52
CA ILE A 75 -3.46 -7.02 -0.51
C ILE A 75 -3.98 -7.08 -1.94
N ARG A 76 -4.59 -8.22 -2.29
CA ARG A 76 -5.41 -8.36 -3.51
C ARG A 76 -6.88 -8.12 -3.17
N VAL A 77 -7.59 -7.46 -4.08
CA VAL A 77 -9.03 -7.23 -3.95
C VAL A 77 -9.70 -7.74 -5.22
N GLU A 78 -10.71 -8.57 -5.04
CA GLU A 78 -11.49 -9.18 -6.10
C GLU A 78 -12.95 -8.76 -5.99
N GLY A 79 -13.56 -8.45 -7.13
CA GLY A 79 -14.99 -8.20 -7.23
C GLY A 79 -15.73 -9.41 -7.77
N ALA A 80 -16.92 -9.64 -7.26
CA ALA A 80 -17.90 -10.55 -7.82
C ALA A 80 -19.28 -9.91 -7.73
N GLN A 81 -20.27 -10.47 -8.42
CA GLN A 81 -21.63 -9.96 -8.30
C GLN A 81 -22.05 -9.88 -6.83
N ASP A 82 -22.55 -8.71 -6.44
CA ASP A 82 -23.02 -8.32 -5.11
C ASP A 82 -21.97 -8.39 -3.99
N ARG A 83 -20.67 -8.45 -4.32
CA ARG A 83 -19.62 -8.80 -3.36
C ARG A 83 -18.24 -8.27 -3.70
N VAL A 84 -17.47 -7.98 -2.65
CA VAL A 84 -16.04 -7.73 -2.70
C VAL A 84 -15.30 -8.65 -1.72
N THR A 85 -14.17 -9.18 -2.18
CA THR A 85 -13.29 -10.06 -1.41
C THR A 85 -11.90 -9.42 -1.31
N VAL A 86 -11.39 -9.30 -0.09
CA VAL A 86 -10.04 -8.81 0.21
C VAL A 86 -9.19 -9.98 0.67
N ILE A 87 -8.02 -10.14 0.06
CA ILE A 87 -7.11 -11.27 0.29
C ILE A 87 -5.77 -10.70 0.73
N LEU A 88 -5.31 -11.11 1.91
CA LEU A 88 -3.94 -10.90 2.36
C LEU A 88 -3.05 -11.96 1.72
N GLU A 89 -2.03 -11.50 1.02
CA GLU A 89 -1.12 -12.32 0.26
C GLU A 89 0.25 -12.38 0.93
N ASP A 90 0.85 -13.57 0.94
CA ASP A 90 2.26 -13.79 1.18
C ASP A 90 2.96 -14.04 -0.17
N ASN A 91 3.70 -13.02 -0.63
CA ASN A 91 4.36 -13.02 -1.93
C ASN A 91 5.86 -13.20 -1.79
N PHE A 92 6.44 -14.07 -2.62
CA PHE A 92 7.88 -14.30 -2.63
C PHE A 92 8.41 -14.62 -4.02
N CYS A 93 9.73 -14.51 -4.16
CA CYS A 93 10.41 -14.74 -5.42
C CYS A 93 11.58 -15.70 -5.23
N GLU A 94 11.56 -16.80 -5.98
CA GLU A 94 12.71 -17.70 -6.09
C GLU A 94 13.49 -17.33 -7.34
N LYS A 95 14.81 -17.15 -7.18
CA LYS A 95 15.71 -16.78 -8.26
C LYS A 95 16.75 -17.87 -8.48
N ASP A 96 16.95 -18.24 -9.73
CA ASP A 96 18.11 -19.00 -10.17
C ASP A 96 19.04 -18.13 -11.04
N GLU A 97 20.03 -18.74 -11.69
CA GLU A 97 21.02 -18.00 -12.51
C GLU A 97 20.40 -17.30 -13.74
N TYR A 98 19.24 -17.77 -14.22
CA TYR A 98 18.66 -17.36 -15.50
C TYR A 98 17.22 -16.85 -15.41
N SER A 99 16.53 -17.09 -14.30
CA SER A 99 15.10 -16.83 -14.15
C SER A 99 14.70 -16.41 -12.74
N ALA A 100 13.54 -15.76 -12.67
CA ALA A 100 12.85 -15.41 -11.43
C ALA A 100 11.43 -15.96 -11.51
N SER A 101 11.03 -16.76 -10.54
CA SER A 101 9.67 -17.28 -10.38
C SER A 101 9.01 -16.56 -9.21
N TYR A 102 7.77 -16.11 -9.42
CA TYR A 102 6.98 -15.38 -8.41
C TYR A 102 5.86 -16.29 -7.91
N PHE A 103 5.68 -16.29 -6.60
CA PHE A 103 4.70 -17.11 -5.91
C PHE A 103 3.86 -16.23 -4.98
N THR A 104 2.60 -16.62 -4.84
CA THR A 104 1.61 -15.95 -4.01
C THR A 104 0.85 -17.01 -3.25
N ASN A 105 0.81 -16.89 -1.93
CA ASN A 105 -0.06 -17.66 -1.06
C ASN A 105 -1.16 -16.75 -0.50
N ASP A 106 -2.39 -17.25 -0.46
CA ASP A 106 -3.50 -16.55 0.17
C ASP A 106 -3.52 -16.90 1.67
N GLU A 107 -3.17 -15.94 2.52
CA GLU A 107 -3.02 -16.13 3.97
C GLU A 107 -4.34 -15.90 4.72
N MET A 108 -5.06 -14.85 4.35
CA MET A 108 -6.33 -14.50 4.97
C MET A 108 -7.28 -13.89 3.95
N THR A 109 -8.58 -14.16 4.11
CA THR A 109 -9.62 -13.62 3.24
C THR A 109 -10.72 -12.97 4.06
N TYR A 110 -11.15 -11.79 3.66
CA TYR A 110 -12.32 -11.11 4.19
C TYR A 110 -13.29 -10.78 3.06
N GLU A 111 -14.58 -11.02 3.28
CA GLU A 111 -15.62 -10.85 2.27
C GLU A 111 -16.74 -9.98 2.85
N PHE A 112 -17.24 -9.03 2.04
CA PHE A 112 -18.41 -8.23 2.39
C PHE A 112 -19.32 -8.03 1.17
N ALA A 113 -20.60 -7.84 1.46
CA ALA A 113 -21.63 -7.65 0.45
C ALA A 113 -21.66 -6.18 0.00
N VAL A 114 -21.87 -5.97 -1.30
CA VAL A 114 -22.16 -4.67 -1.90
C VAL A 114 -23.34 -4.85 -2.85
N GLU A 115 -24.54 -4.62 -2.36
CA GLU A 115 -25.77 -4.88 -3.12
C GLU A 115 -25.80 -4.08 -4.43
N GLY A 116 -26.07 -4.77 -5.54
CA GLY A 116 -26.14 -4.18 -6.87
C GLY A 116 -24.78 -4.03 -7.57
N PHE A 117 -23.66 -4.40 -6.94
CA PHE A 117 -22.35 -4.40 -7.59
C PHE A 117 -22.25 -5.51 -8.64
N GLU A 118 -21.80 -5.18 -9.85
CA GLU A 118 -21.65 -6.13 -10.96
C GLU A 118 -20.38 -6.99 -10.84
N GLY A 119 -19.48 -6.65 -9.91
CA GLY A 119 -18.28 -7.45 -9.62
C GLY A 119 -17.01 -7.00 -10.33
N ASN A 120 -17.03 -5.91 -11.10
CA ASN A 120 -15.85 -5.46 -11.82
C ASN A 120 -15.10 -4.34 -11.07
N LEU A 121 -13.89 -4.63 -10.58
CA LEU A 121 -12.97 -3.62 -10.06
C LEU A 121 -11.99 -3.21 -11.17
N SER A 122 -12.25 -2.07 -11.79
CA SER A 122 -11.53 -1.64 -13.01
C SER A 122 -10.19 -0.94 -12.74
N SER A 123 -9.96 -0.42 -11.53
CA SER A 123 -8.74 0.30 -11.18
C SER A 123 -8.55 0.43 -9.66
N TYR A 124 -7.35 0.84 -9.26
CA TYR A 124 -7.05 1.25 -7.90
C TYR A 124 -5.94 2.31 -7.88
N GLN A 125 -5.91 3.11 -6.82
CA GLN A 125 -4.79 3.98 -6.48
C GLN A 125 -3.89 3.29 -5.46
N ILE A 126 -2.58 3.39 -5.67
CA ILE A 126 -1.55 2.98 -4.70
C ILE A 126 -0.94 4.22 -4.04
N PHE A 127 -0.63 4.12 -2.74
CA PHE A 127 -0.09 5.22 -1.94
C PHE A 127 1.34 4.91 -1.48
N GLU A 128 2.19 5.93 -1.45
CA GLU A 128 3.53 5.83 -0.88
C GLU A 128 3.48 5.43 0.60
N ILE A 129 4.24 4.39 0.96
CA ILE A 129 4.44 3.95 2.35
C ILE A 129 5.81 4.42 2.82
N LYS A 130 5.86 4.93 4.05
CA LYS A 130 7.09 5.33 4.73
C LYS A 130 7.33 4.43 5.93
N ASP A 131 8.60 4.35 6.35
CA ASP A 131 8.94 3.75 7.64
C ASP A 131 8.40 4.62 8.78
N SER A 132 7.18 4.30 9.23
CA SER A 132 6.44 4.99 10.28
C SER A 132 5.47 4.02 10.94
N SER A 133 5.26 4.17 12.25
CA SER A 133 4.25 3.43 13.00
C SER A 133 2.85 4.07 12.92
N GLU A 134 2.72 5.22 12.25
CA GLU A 134 1.42 5.82 11.97
C GLU A 134 0.63 4.96 10.97
N GLU A 135 -0.70 5.03 11.04
CA GLU A 135 -1.56 4.42 10.03
C GLU A 135 -1.49 5.20 8.72
N GLN A 136 -1.12 4.51 7.65
CA GLN A 136 -0.84 5.08 6.34
C GLN A 136 -1.81 4.52 5.31
N PHE A 137 -2.27 5.34 4.36
CA PHE A 137 -3.04 4.83 3.23
C PHE A 137 -2.18 3.89 2.40
N TYR A 138 -2.76 2.78 1.96
CA TYR A 138 -2.07 1.73 1.21
C TYR A 138 -2.61 1.61 -0.21
N ARG A 139 -3.92 1.34 -0.35
CA ARG A 139 -4.63 1.28 -1.64
C ARG A 139 -6.06 1.78 -1.52
N LEU A 140 -6.59 2.34 -2.60
CA LEU A 140 -7.99 2.77 -2.71
C LEU A 140 -8.62 2.22 -3.98
N TYR A 141 -9.77 1.59 -3.84
CA TYR A 141 -10.53 0.92 -4.90
C TYR A 141 -11.92 1.55 -5.02
N PRO A 142 -12.25 2.17 -6.15
CA PRO A 142 -13.63 2.51 -6.46
C PRO A 142 -14.48 1.25 -6.65
N ILE A 143 -15.65 1.22 -6.03
CA ILE A 143 -16.66 0.18 -6.22
C ILE A 143 -17.80 0.79 -7.04
N ALA A 144 -17.85 0.47 -8.34
CA ALA A 144 -18.81 1.04 -9.27
C ALA A 144 -19.10 0.11 -10.45
N ASN A 145 -20.31 0.18 -11.02
CA ASN A 145 -20.71 -0.55 -12.22
C ASN A 145 -20.32 0.19 -13.53
N GLY A 146 -19.16 0.85 -13.54
CA GLY A 146 -18.74 1.72 -14.63
C GLY A 146 -17.42 2.43 -14.33
N ASP A 147 -17.29 3.68 -14.78
CA ASP A 147 -16.11 4.49 -14.47
C ASP A 147 -16.10 4.85 -12.98
N GLY A 148 -15.15 4.26 -12.25
CA GLY A 148 -14.95 4.52 -10.83
C GLY A 148 -14.33 5.90 -10.60
N THR A 149 -14.81 6.62 -9.59
CA THR A 149 -14.21 7.89 -9.15
C THR A 149 -13.45 7.68 -7.85
N ILE A 150 -12.20 8.13 -7.83
CA ILE A 150 -11.29 8.03 -6.67
C ILE A 150 -11.32 9.36 -5.92
N PHE A 151 -11.34 9.30 -4.57
CA PHE A 151 -11.25 10.49 -3.73
C PHE A 151 -9.92 11.22 -3.90
N THR A 152 -9.97 12.55 -4.02
CA THR A 152 -8.78 13.41 -4.14
C THR A 152 -8.25 13.90 -2.79
N ALA A 153 -9.08 13.91 -1.74
CA ALA A 153 -8.69 14.30 -0.38
C ALA A 153 -9.17 13.25 0.65
N LEU A 154 -8.28 12.33 1.03
CA LEU A 154 -8.58 11.27 1.99
C LEU A 154 -8.28 11.69 3.42
N ASN A 155 -9.24 11.45 4.32
CA ASN A 155 -9.11 11.60 5.76
C ASN A 155 -9.99 10.55 6.45
N LEU A 156 -9.42 9.73 7.35
CA LEU A 156 -10.19 8.72 8.08
C LEU A 156 -11.14 9.30 9.12
N ASN A 157 -10.86 10.51 9.61
CA ASN A 157 -11.57 11.11 10.75
C ASN A 157 -12.68 12.09 10.33
N GLU A 158 -12.69 12.48 9.06
CA GLU A 158 -13.65 13.42 8.51
C GLU A 158 -14.54 12.70 7.50
N PRO A 159 -15.80 13.15 7.30
CA PRO A 159 -16.61 12.65 6.21
C PRO A 159 -15.92 12.89 4.86
N TYR A 160 -16.02 11.92 3.95
CA TYR A 160 -15.58 12.08 2.57
C TYR A 160 -16.67 12.79 1.76
N ASP A 161 -16.28 13.67 0.85
CA ASP A 161 -17.14 14.32 -0.17
C ASP A 161 -18.52 14.85 0.31
N VAL A 162 -18.57 16.15 0.60
CA VAL A 162 -19.78 16.89 1.01
C VAL A 162 -20.55 17.51 -0.17
N ASP A 163 -20.09 17.34 -1.42
CA ASP A 163 -20.67 17.95 -2.63
C ASP A 163 -21.58 16.97 -3.41
N HIS A 164 -22.39 16.21 -2.67
CA HIS A 164 -23.51 15.38 -3.15
C HIS A 164 -23.18 14.20 -4.06
N VAL A 165 -21.90 13.84 -4.27
CA VAL A 165 -21.56 12.60 -4.97
C VAL A 165 -21.35 11.49 -3.96
N ASN A 166 -22.24 10.51 -4.00
CA ASN A 166 -22.16 9.34 -3.15
C ASN A 166 -21.22 8.32 -3.79
N LEU A 167 -19.98 8.27 -3.32
CA LEU A 167 -18.96 7.39 -3.86
C LEU A 167 -18.80 6.16 -2.96
N ASP A 168 -18.93 4.99 -3.56
CA ASP A 168 -18.66 3.70 -2.91
C ASP A 168 -17.21 3.27 -3.22
N ASN A 169 -16.41 3.04 -2.18
CA ASN A 169 -14.99 2.74 -2.26
C ASN A 169 -14.57 1.81 -1.11
N LEU A 170 -13.50 1.06 -1.39
CA LEU A 170 -12.73 0.34 -0.39
C LEU A 170 -11.35 0.98 -0.22
N LEU A 171 -11.01 1.31 1.01
CA LEU A 171 -9.71 1.85 1.40
C LEU A 171 -8.96 0.83 2.25
N VAL A 172 -7.76 0.48 1.83
CA VAL A 172 -6.81 -0.31 2.60
C VAL A 172 -5.79 0.64 3.22
N THR A 173 -5.52 0.47 4.51
CA THR A 173 -4.44 1.16 5.22
C THR A 173 -3.46 0.15 5.80
N LEU A 174 -2.28 0.63 6.18
CA LEU A 174 -1.22 -0.16 6.77
C LEU A 174 -0.68 0.52 8.04
N THR A 175 -0.46 -0.28 9.07
CA THR A 175 0.34 0.08 10.23
C THR A 175 1.55 -0.86 10.33
N ILE A 176 2.73 -0.28 10.54
CA ILE A 176 3.97 -1.02 10.77
C ILE A 176 4.25 -0.99 12.28
N VAL A 177 4.05 -2.10 12.97
CA VAL A 177 4.23 -2.21 14.41
C VAL A 177 5.72 -2.48 14.70
N LYS A 178 6.34 -1.64 15.54
CA LYS A 178 7.76 -1.74 15.90
C LYS A 178 8.00 -2.64 17.11
#